data_AF-A0A1X7UV10-F1
#
_entry.id   AF-A0A1X7UV10-F1
#
_cell.length_a   1.000
_cell.length_b   1.000
_cell.length_c   1.000
_cell.angle_alpha   90.00
_cell.angle_beta   90.00
_cell.angle_gamma   90.00
#
_symmetry.space_group_name_H-M   'P 1'
#
loop_
_entity.id
_entity.type
_entity.pdbx_description
1 polymer ?
#
loop_
_entity_poly.entity_id
_entity_poly.type
_entity_poly.pdbx_seq_one_letter_code
_entity_poly.pdbx_strand_id
1 'polypeptide(L)' 'MNIVNTLSNLQDTCTSTAGVADDILLIAQELLVLHNESAALPTSCKQLHEQQPSSPSGYYILA' A
#
# COMPACT_ATOMS: atom_id res chain seq x y z
N MET A 1 39.00 4.65 -19.78
CA MET A 1 37.88 4.12 -18.95
C MET A 1 38.13 2.63 -18.79
N ASN A 2 38.30 2.13 -17.56
CA ASN A 2 38.65 0.73 -17.25
C ASN A 2 37.36 -0.09 -17.08
N ILE A 3 37.32 -1.31 -17.62
CA ILE A 3 36.18 -2.25 -17.48
C ILE A 3 35.77 -2.43 -16.01
N VAL A 4 36.73 -2.44 -15.07
CA VAL A 4 36.46 -2.53 -13.63
C VAL A 4 35.64 -1.34 -13.13
N ASN A 5 35.92 -0.12 -13.60
CA ASN A 5 35.17 1.08 -13.19
C ASN A 5 33.74 1.02 -13.75
N THR A 6 33.58 0.56 -14.99
CA THR A 6 32.25 0.39 -15.58
C THR A 6 31.42 -0.64 -14.82
N LEU A 7 32.02 -1.77 -14.43
CA LEU A 7 31.36 -2.81 -13.64
C LEU A 7 31.02 -2.33 -12.21
N SER A 8 31.91 -1.56 -11.57
CA SER A 8 31.66 -0.96 -10.25
C SER A 8 30.47 0.01 -10.29
N ASN A 9 30.44 0.92 -11.28
CA ASN A 9 29.33 1.86 -11.43
C ASN A 9 28.00 1.15 -11.69
N LEU A 10 28.02 0.06 -12.46
CA LEU A 10 26.84 -0.77 -12.69
C LEU A 10 26.36 -1.42 -11.39
N GLN A 11 27.29 -1.96 -10.57
CA GLN A 11 26.96 -2.50 -9.26
C GLN A 11 26.33 -1.46 -8.34
N ASP A 12 26.90 -0.26 -8.26
CA ASP A 12 26.36 0.82 -7.43
C ASP A 12 24.95 1.22 -7.90
N THR A 13 24.75 1.29 -9.22
CA THR A 13 23.44 1.58 -9.83
C THR A 13 22.42 0.49 -9.51
N CYS A 14 22.79 -0.79 -9.66
CA CYS A 14 21.93 -1.92 -9.32
C CYS A 14 21.60 -1.94 -7.83
N THR A 15 22.56 -1.62 -6.96
CA THR A 15 22.37 -1.56 -5.50
C THR A 15 21.40 -0.45 -5.13
N SER A 16 21.58 0.75 -5.67
CA SER A 16 20.66 1.88 -5.46
C SER A 16 19.26 1.57 -5.99
N THR A 17 19.17 0.94 -7.17
CA THR A 17 17.88 0.53 -7.77
C THR A 17 17.16 -0.52 -6.93
N ALA A 18 17.89 -1.50 -6.38
CA ALA A 18 17.33 -2.50 -5.49
C ALA A 18 16.79 -1.85 -4.21
N GLY A 19 17.52 -0.90 -3.61
CA GLY A 19 17.05 -0.14 -2.46
C GLY A 19 15.74 0.61 -2.75
N VAL A 20 15.64 1.30 -3.89
CA VAL A 20 14.40 1.97 -4.30
C VAL A 20 13.25 0.98 -4.51
N ALA A 21 13.52 -0.19 -5.08
CA ALA A 21 12.50 -1.23 -5.26
C ALA A 21 11.99 -1.79 -3.92
N ASP A 22 12.89 -1.97 -2.94
CA ASP A 22 12.55 -2.39 -1.58
C ASP A 22 11.67 -1.33 -0.88
N ASP A 23 12.01 -0.04 -1.00
CA ASP A 23 11.21 1.06 -0.45
C ASP A 23 9.81 1.12 -1.08
N ILE A 24 9.71 0.96 -2.42
CA ILE A 24 8.42 0.89 -3.12
C ILE A 24 7.60 -0.30 -2.64
N LEU A 25 8.23 -1.46 -2.47
CA LEU A 25 7.57 -2.66 -2.00
C LEU A 25 7.03 -2.49 -0.57
N LEU A 26 7.77 -1.80 0.31
CA LEU A 26 7.31 -1.47 1.65
C LEU A 26 6.07 -0.55 1.60
N ILE A 27 6.14 0.53 0.85
CA ILE A 27 5.02 1.48 0.70
C ILE A 27 3.78 0.77 0.10
N ALA A 28 3.97 -0.09 -0.90
CA ALA A 28 2.88 -0.84 -1.50
C ALA A 28 2.17 -1.77 -0.49
N GLN A 29 2.93 -2.37 0.43
CA GLN A 29 2.36 -3.20 1.50
C GLN A 29 1.57 -2.37 2.51
N GLU A 30 2.09 -1.22 2.92
CA GLU A 30 1.39 -0.29 3.82
C GLU A 30 0.07 0.19 3.21
N LEU A 31 0.08 0.57 1.93
CA LEU A 31 -1.11 0.96 1.20
C LEU A 31 -2.11 -0.19 1.04
N LEU A 32 -1.64 -1.43 0.87
CA LEU A 32 -2.52 -2.61 0.79
C LEU A 32 -3.25 -2.86 2.11
N VAL A 33 -2.57 -2.71 3.25
CA VAL A 33 -3.19 -2.83 4.57
C VAL A 33 -4.27 -1.77 4.75
N LEU A 34 -3.95 -0.50 4.46
CA LEU A 34 -4.90 0.61 4.53
C LEU A 34 -6.11 0.42 3.62
N HIS A 35 -5.89 -0.10 2.41
CA HIS A 35 -6.96 -0.43 1.48
C HIS A 35 -7.87 -1.52 2.04
N ASN A 36 -7.33 -2.59 2.61
CA ASN A 36 -8.15 -3.67 3.17
C ASN A 36 -9.00 -3.21 4.35
N GLU A 37 -8.50 -2.28 5.18
CA GLU A 37 -9.31 -1.67 6.25
C GLU A 37 -10.38 -0.73 5.70
N SER A 38 -10.05 0.07 4.68
CA SER A 38 -10.95 1.09 4.12
C SER A 38 -11.99 0.54 3.15
N ALA A 39 -11.67 -0.54 2.43
CA ALA A 39 -12.53 -1.18 1.44
C ALA A 39 -13.40 -2.29 2.06
N ALA A 40 -13.21 -2.62 3.34
CA ALA A 40 -14.07 -3.56 4.04
C ALA A 40 -15.48 -2.98 4.15
N LEU A 41 -16.40 -3.51 3.36
CA LEU A 41 -17.82 -3.21 3.51
C LEU A 41 -18.28 -3.66 4.91
N PRO A 42 -19.11 -2.88 5.61
CA PRO A 42 -19.64 -3.30 6.89
C PRO A 42 -20.47 -4.56 6.71
N THR A 43 -20.43 -5.46 7.70
CA THR A 43 -21.23 -6.71 7.67
C THR A 43 -22.68 -6.48 8.08
N SER A 44 -22.97 -5.35 8.72
CA SER A 44 -24.32 -4.99 9.19
C SER A 44 -24.49 -3.48 9.32
N CYS A 45 -25.76 -3.03 9.27
CA CYS A 45 -26.11 -1.64 9.55
C CYS A 45 -25.72 -1.20 10.98
N LYS A 46 -25.69 -2.15 11.93
CA LYS A 46 -25.24 -1.88 13.30
C LYS A 46 -23.75 -1.51 13.32
N GLN A 47 -22.91 -2.31 12.66
CA GLN A 47 -21.48 -2.03 12.55
C GLN A 47 -21.23 -0.68 11.85
N LEU A 48 -21.98 -0.40 10.78
CA LEU A 48 -21.91 0.88 10.07
C LEU A 48 -22.22 2.06 11.00
N HIS A 49 -23.27 1.94 11.81
CA HIS A 49 -23.65 2.98 12.77
C HIS A 49 -22.62 3.13 13.91
N GLU A 50 -22.03 2.04 14.38
CA GLU A 50 -20.98 2.08 15.41
C GLU A 50 -19.69 2.73 14.89
N GLN A 51 -19.32 2.47 13.63
CA GLN A 51 -18.14 3.06 12.99
C GLN A 51 -18.36 4.51 12.57
N GLN A 52 -19.55 4.83 12.04
CA GLN A 52 -19.92 6.16 11.57
C GLN A 52 -21.33 6.53 12.07
N PRO A 53 -21.47 7.06 13.29
CA PRO A 53 -22.79 7.37 13.88
C PRO A 53 -23.59 8.43 13.12
N SER A 54 -22.90 9.29 12.36
CA SER A 54 -23.49 10.35 11.54
C SER A 54 -23.91 9.90 10.15
N SER A 55 -23.81 8.60 9.85
CA SER A 55 -24.24 8.04 8.57
C SER A 55 -25.75 8.26 8.36
N PRO A 56 -26.17 8.76 7.19
CA PRO A 56 -27.58 9.00 6.91
C PRO A 56 -28.36 7.68 6.78
N SER A 57 -29.65 7.70 7.08
CA SER A 57 -30.52 6.55 6.77
C SER A 57 -30.63 6.35 5.25
N GLY A 58 -30.47 5.11 4.77
CA GLY A 58 -30.51 4.82 3.33
C GLY A 58 -30.12 3.38 2.99
N TYR A 59 -29.89 3.13 1.70
CA TYR A 59 -29.39 1.85 1.21
C TYR A 59 -27.87 1.81 1.27
N TYR A 60 -27.33 0.74 1.84
CA TYR A 60 -25.90 0.49 1.96
C TYR A 60 -25.57 -0.89 1.37
N ILE A 61 -24.38 -0.99 0.78
CA ILE A 61 -23.83 -2.26 0.33
C ILE A 61 -23.09 -2.87 1.52
N LEU A 62 -23.39 -4.12 1.83
CA LEU A 62 -22.77 -4.89 2.91
C LEU A 62 -21.95 -6.05 2.30
N ALA A 63 -21.02 -6.61 3.08
CA ALA A 63 -20.21 -7.78 2.70
C ALA A 63 -21.00 -9.09 2.72
#